data_AF-A0A3D6DXP5-F1
#
_entry.id   AF-A0A3D6DXP5-F1
#
_cell.length_a   1.000
_cell.length_b   1.000
_cell.length_c   1.000
_cell.angle_alpha   90.00
_cell.angle_beta   90.00
_cell.angle_gamma   90.00
#
_symmetry.space_group_name_H-M   'P 1'
#
loop_
_entity.id
_entity.type
_entity.pdbx_description
1 polymer ?
#
loop_
_entity_poly.entity_id
_entity_poly.type
_entity_poly.pdbx_seq_one_letter_code
_entity_poly.pdbx_strand_id
1 'polypeptide(L)'
;MTIQTALTDQQLLRLEQLLEEPALAQSMRLDEVQGYLCAALSGPQATPEALWLSEALGNAEAIASAAGGEAADLLRLLATQLQAELASGEPPMLLLYAQDEDENSPSDYVPWCQAYLHGIDSAPAGW
;
A
#
# COMPACT_ATOMS: atom_id res chain seq x y z
N MET A 1 -10.99 25.47 -1.75
CA MET A 1 -10.71 24.24 -2.50
C MET A 1 -10.67 23.12 -1.48
N THR A 2 -11.66 22.23 -1.48
CA THR A 2 -11.64 21.03 -0.63
C THR A 2 -10.62 20.08 -1.21
N ILE A 3 -9.47 19.96 -0.53
CA ILE A 3 -8.51 18.89 -0.80
C ILE A 3 -9.20 17.62 -0.34
N GLN A 4 -9.49 16.71 -1.27
CA GLN A 4 -9.97 15.38 -0.92
C GLN A 4 -8.74 14.56 -0.54
N THR A 5 -8.41 14.56 0.75
CA THR A 5 -7.13 14.06 1.29
C THR A 5 -7.15 12.55 1.60
N ALA A 6 -8.31 11.90 1.53
CA ALA A 6 -8.47 10.49 1.85
C ALA A 6 -9.11 9.73 0.69
N LEU A 7 -8.65 8.49 0.44
CA LEU A 7 -9.35 7.58 -0.46
C LEU A 7 -10.77 7.34 0.07
N THR A 8 -11.73 7.29 -0.85
CA THR A 8 -13.07 6.81 -0.54
C THR A 8 -13.07 5.27 -0.48
N ASP A 9 -14.07 4.70 0.20
CA ASP A 9 -14.27 3.24 0.22
C ASP A 9 -14.37 2.64 -1.18
N GLN A 10 -14.98 3.37 -2.13
CA GLN A 10 -15.06 2.95 -3.53
C GLN A 10 -13.69 2.95 -4.21
N GLN A 11 -12.81 3.91 -3.88
CA GLN A 11 -11.45 3.95 -4.39
C GLN A 11 -10.58 2.83 -3.79
N LEU A 12 -10.75 2.53 -2.51
CA LEU A 12 -10.07 1.41 -1.86
C LEU A 12 -10.50 0.07 -2.47
N LEU A 13 -11.82 -0.15 -2.65
CA LEU A 13 -12.34 -1.34 -3.32
C LEU A 13 -11.85 -1.44 -4.76
N ARG A 14 -11.76 -0.31 -5.48
CA ARG A 14 -11.22 -0.31 -6.85
C ARG A 14 -9.73 -0.67 -6.87
N LEU A 15 -8.95 -0.14 -5.94
CA LEU A 15 -7.53 -0.47 -5.81
C LEU A 15 -7.33 -1.96 -5.52
N GLU A 16 -8.10 -2.53 -4.58
CA GLU A 16 -8.09 -3.96 -4.28
C GLU A 16 -8.34 -4.81 -5.54
N GLN A 17 -9.41 -4.50 -6.28
CA GLN A 17 -9.73 -5.21 -7.53
C GLN A 17 -8.63 -5.11 -8.59
N LEU A 18 -7.97 -3.96 -8.68
CA LEU A 18 -6.88 -3.75 -9.63
C LEU A 18 -5.66 -4.60 -9.27
N LEU A 19 -5.26 -4.63 -8.00
CA LEU A 19 -4.12 -5.41 -7.51
C LEU A 19 -4.33 -6.93 -7.72
N GLU A 20 -5.59 -7.39 -7.77
CA GLU A 20 -5.93 -8.77 -8.09
C GLU A 20 -5.98 -9.08 -9.60
N GLU A 21 -5.85 -8.09 -10.49
CA GLU A 21 -5.92 -8.34 -11.93
C GLU A 21 -4.74 -9.20 -12.42
N PRO A 22 -4.94 -10.10 -13.40
CA PRO A 22 -3.85 -10.92 -13.94
C PRO A 22 -2.66 -10.13 -14.51
N ALA A 23 -2.90 -8.89 -14.94
CA ALA A 23 -1.83 -7.98 -15.40
C ALA A 23 -0.90 -7.52 -14.26
N LEU A 24 -1.38 -7.58 -13.02
CA LEU A 24 -0.68 -7.20 -11.79
C LEU A 24 -0.50 -8.42 -10.86
N ALA A 25 -0.34 -9.62 -11.42
CA ALA A 25 -0.22 -10.87 -10.66
C ALA A 25 0.99 -10.94 -9.70
N GLN A 26 1.93 -10.01 -9.81
CA GLN A 26 3.08 -9.87 -8.89
C GLN A 26 2.92 -8.71 -7.91
N SER A 27 1.82 -7.97 -7.97
CA SER A 27 1.56 -6.87 -7.06
C SER A 27 1.27 -7.39 -5.65
N MET A 28 1.60 -6.57 -4.66
CA MET A 28 1.22 -6.79 -3.28
C MET A 28 -0.30 -6.68 -3.14
N ARG A 29 -0.89 -7.45 -2.23
CA ARG A 29 -2.28 -7.26 -1.82
C ARG A 29 -2.44 -5.92 -1.09
N LEU A 30 -3.65 -5.38 -1.02
CA LEU A 30 -3.88 -4.04 -0.45
C LEU A 30 -3.38 -3.85 1.00
N ASP A 31 -3.51 -4.88 1.86
CA ASP A 31 -2.99 -4.83 3.23
C ASP A 31 -1.46 -4.88 3.28
N GLU A 32 -0.84 -5.68 2.41
CA GLU A 32 0.61 -5.71 2.22
C GLU A 32 1.13 -4.35 1.71
N VAL A 33 0.47 -3.78 0.70
CA VAL A 33 0.77 -2.43 0.19
C VAL A 33 0.74 -1.40 1.31
N GLN A 34 -0.29 -1.43 2.17
CA GLN A 34 -0.39 -0.47 3.28
C GLN A 34 0.79 -0.64 4.26
N GLY A 35 1.12 -1.88 4.62
CA GLY A 35 2.26 -2.19 5.49
C GLY A 35 3.58 -1.71 4.90
N TYR A 36 3.83 -2.04 3.64
CA TYR A 36 5.02 -1.62 2.91
C TYR A 36 5.14 -0.09 2.80
N LEU A 37 4.06 0.61 2.42
CA LEU A 37 4.05 2.07 2.32
C LEU A 37 4.27 2.75 3.67
N CYS A 38 3.71 2.20 4.75
CA CYS A 38 3.98 2.72 6.10
C CYS A 38 5.48 2.74 6.41
N ALA A 39 6.22 1.68 6.10
CA ALA A 39 7.67 1.66 6.25
C ALA A 39 8.35 2.62 5.25
N ALA A 40 8.04 2.51 3.95
CA ALA A 40 8.63 3.32 2.90
C ALA A 40 8.52 4.84 3.12
N LEU A 41 7.46 5.29 3.82
CA LEU A 41 7.20 6.70 4.09
C LEU A 41 7.67 7.18 5.47
N SER A 42 7.85 6.29 6.44
CA SER A 42 8.22 6.65 7.83
C SER A 42 9.68 6.43 8.18
N GLY A 43 10.47 5.78 7.30
CA GLY A 43 11.90 5.57 7.52
C GLY A 43 12.71 6.87 7.61
N PRO A 44 13.99 6.79 8.06
CA PRO A 44 14.86 7.97 8.20
C PRO A 44 14.99 8.81 6.93
N GLN A 45 14.92 8.14 5.78
CA GLN A 45 14.78 8.74 4.47
C GLN A 45 13.59 8.06 3.76
N ALA A 46 12.62 8.85 3.32
CA ALA A 46 11.50 8.34 2.54
C ALA A 46 11.99 7.70 1.24
N THR A 47 11.47 6.50 0.94
CA THR A 47 11.75 5.78 -0.30
C THR A 47 11.23 6.58 -1.50
N PRO A 48 12.01 6.75 -2.58
CA PRO A 48 11.55 7.40 -3.81
C PRO A 48 10.32 6.72 -4.42
N GLU A 49 9.42 7.53 -4.99
CA GLU A 49 8.16 7.05 -5.61
C GLU A 49 8.36 5.91 -6.60
N ALA A 50 9.32 6.05 -7.50
CA ALA A 50 9.57 5.02 -8.51
C ALA A 50 9.93 3.66 -7.90
N LEU A 51 10.60 3.64 -6.74
CA LEU A 51 10.98 2.40 -6.08
C LEU A 51 9.78 1.76 -5.38
N TRP A 52 9.06 2.53 -4.56
CA TRP A 52 7.92 1.95 -3.84
C TRP A 52 6.75 1.58 -4.76
N LEU A 53 6.56 2.29 -5.89
CA LEU A 53 5.57 1.88 -6.91
C LEU A 53 5.97 0.58 -7.60
N SER A 54 7.26 0.45 -7.96
CA SER A 54 7.76 -0.78 -8.59
C SER A 54 7.61 -1.98 -7.67
N GLU A 55 7.90 -1.83 -6.38
CA GLU A 55 7.73 -2.89 -5.38
C GLU A 55 6.26 -3.23 -5.15
N ALA A 56 5.40 -2.23 -4.94
CA ALA A 56 3.96 -2.45 -4.71
C ALA A 56 3.26 -3.12 -5.89
N LEU A 57 3.63 -2.75 -7.13
CA LEU A 57 3.06 -3.34 -8.36
C LEU A 57 3.82 -4.59 -8.85
N GLY A 58 4.88 -4.99 -8.17
CA GLY A 58 5.71 -6.15 -8.47
C GLY A 58 6.81 -5.93 -9.53
N ASN A 59 6.68 -4.93 -10.39
CA ASN A 59 7.74 -4.45 -11.28
C ASN A 59 7.42 -3.05 -11.85
N ALA A 60 8.41 -2.38 -12.41
CA ALA A 60 8.26 -1.03 -12.97
C ALA A 60 7.45 -1.00 -14.27
N GLU A 61 7.49 -2.08 -15.06
CA GLU A 61 6.76 -2.21 -16.33
C GLU A 61 5.25 -2.31 -16.13
N ALA A 62 4.78 -2.76 -14.96
CA ALA A 62 3.37 -2.91 -14.62
C ALA A 62 2.56 -1.62 -14.82
N ILE A 63 3.17 -0.46 -14.55
CA ILE A 63 2.57 0.88 -14.70
C ILE A 63 2.17 1.18 -16.16
N ALA A 64 2.82 0.54 -17.14
CA ALA A 64 2.50 0.76 -18.55
C ALA A 64 1.16 0.13 -18.99
N SER A 65 0.61 -0.78 -18.18
CA SER A 65 -0.72 -1.34 -18.42
C SER A 65 -1.82 -0.36 -17.97
N ALA A 66 -3.03 -0.50 -18.52
CA ALA A 66 -4.16 0.33 -18.10
C ALA A 66 -4.49 0.13 -16.60
N ALA A 67 -4.50 -1.13 -16.14
CA ALA A 67 -4.73 -1.46 -14.74
C ALA A 67 -3.63 -0.93 -13.82
N GLY A 68 -2.36 -1.10 -14.21
CA GLY A 68 -1.21 -0.61 -13.43
C GLY A 68 -1.12 0.91 -13.36
N GLY A 69 -1.50 1.61 -14.44
CA GLY A 69 -1.59 3.07 -14.43
C GLY A 69 -2.67 3.56 -13.45
N GLU A 70 -3.86 2.97 -13.48
CA GLU A 70 -4.95 3.30 -12.56
C GLU A 70 -4.59 2.95 -11.11
N ALA A 71 -3.99 1.78 -10.88
CA ALA A 71 -3.52 1.36 -9.56
C ALA A 71 -2.46 2.33 -9.03
N ALA A 72 -1.48 2.74 -9.84
CA ALA A 72 -0.46 3.70 -9.44
C ALA A 72 -1.06 5.05 -9.00
N ASP A 73 -2.09 5.54 -9.67
CA ASP A 73 -2.77 6.78 -9.28
C ASP A 73 -3.48 6.65 -7.92
N LEU A 74 -4.15 5.53 -7.67
CA LEU A 74 -4.78 5.25 -6.38
C LEU A 74 -3.74 5.03 -5.26
N LEU A 75 -2.62 4.37 -5.57
CA LEU A 75 -1.51 4.18 -4.63
C LEU A 75 -0.86 5.51 -4.22
N ARG A 76 -0.72 6.48 -5.14
CA ARG A 76 -0.23 7.83 -4.81
C ARG A 76 -1.17 8.56 -3.85
N LEU A 77 -2.48 8.41 -4.04
CA LEU A 77 -3.47 8.97 -3.13
C LEU A 77 -3.34 8.29 -1.74
N LEU A 78 -3.16 6.97 -1.70
CA LEU A 78 -3.00 6.22 -0.45
C LEU A 78 -1.72 6.65 0.27
N ALA A 79 -0.61 6.78 -0.44
CA ALA A 79 0.65 7.26 0.11
C ALA A 79 0.53 8.69 0.68
N THR A 80 -0.20 9.57 -0.01
CA THR A 80 -0.46 10.94 0.47
C THR A 80 -1.28 10.94 1.75
N GLN A 81 -2.31 10.09 1.83
CA GLN A 81 -3.12 9.92 3.04
C GLN A 81 -2.28 9.37 4.19
N LEU A 82 -1.54 8.27 3.98
CA LEU A 82 -0.69 7.63 4.99
C LEU A 82 0.39 8.59 5.51
N GLN A 83 1.00 9.40 4.64
CA GLN A 83 1.99 10.39 5.07
C GLN A 83 1.37 11.42 6.02
N ALA A 84 0.15 11.87 5.76
CA ALA A 84 -0.56 12.79 6.65
C ALA A 84 -0.93 12.13 7.99
N GLU A 85 -1.38 10.87 7.95
CA GLU A 85 -1.70 10.08 9.16
C GLU A 85 -0.46 9.84 10.03
N LEU A 86 0.65 9.37 9.43
CA LEU A 86 1.92 9.13 10.13
C LEU A 86 2.48 10.42 10.76
N ALA A 87 2.36 11.55 10.05
CA ALA A 87 2.78 12.86 10.56
C ALA A 87 1.94 13.37 11.74
N SER A 88 0.74 12.82 11.95
CA SER A 88 -0.12 13.19 13.09
C SER A 88 0.39 12.65 14.43
N GLY A 89 1.25 11.61 14.40
CA GLY A 89 1.73 10.92 15.60
C GLY A 89 0.76 9.89 16.18
N GLU A 90 -0.44 9.75 15.59
CA GLU A 90 -1.38 8.68 15.91
C GLU A 90 -1.11 7.42 15.09
N PRO A 91 -1.37 6.22 15.62
CA PRO A 91 -1.25 4.98 14.86
C PRO A 91 -2.20 4.98 13.65
N PRO A 92 -1.76 4.56 12.45
CA PRO A 92 -2.65 4.42 11.30
C PRO A 92 -3.68 3.31 11.55
N MET A 93 -4.86 3.47 10.95
CA MET A 93 -5.84 2.39 10.91
C MET A 93 -5.37 1.30 9.96
N LEU A 94 -5.17 0.08 10.45
CA LEU A 94 -4.67 -1.02 9.65
C LEU A 94 -5.77 -1.58 8.74
N LEU A 95 -5.44 -1.74 7.46
CA LEU A 95 -6.20 -2.56 6.52
C LEU A 95 -5.77 -4.01 6.75
N LEU A 96 -6.70 -4.83 7.24
CA LEU A 96 -6.44 -6.23 7.56
C LEU A 96 -7.60 -7.08 7.04
N TYR A 97 -7.27 -8.23 6.46
CA TYR A 97 -8.24 -9.25 6.11
C TYR A 97 -8.41 -10.26 7.24
N ALA A 98 -9.47 -11.04 7.20
CA ALA A 98 -9.65 -12.19 8.08
C ALA A 98 -8.70 -13.34 7.68
N GLN A 99 -8.33 -14.21 8.64
CA GLN A 99 -7.51 -15.39 8.37
C GLN A 99 -8.24 -16.44 7.51
N ASP A 100 -9.57 -16.47 7.60
CA ASP A 100 -10.44 -17.32 6.80
C ASP A 100 -11.80 -16.64 6.55
N GLU A 101 -12.70 -17.31 5.83
CA GLU A 101 -14.01 -16.76 5.46
C GLU A 101 -15.05 -16.80 6.60
N ASP A 102 -14.69 -17.23 7.82
CA ASP A 102 -15.61 -17.23 8.97
C ASP A 102 -15.86 -15.80 9.48
N GLU A 103 -17.11 -15.47 9.78
CA GLU A 103 -17.50 -14.14 10.28
C GLU A 103 -16.82 -13.76 11.61
N ASN A 104 -16.42 -14.75 12.42
CA ASN A 104 -15.72 -14.54 13.69
C ASN A 104 -14.21 -14.76 13.58
N SER A 105 -13.70 -14.91 12.37
CA SER A 105 -12.27 -15.08 12.12
C SER A 105 -11.48 -13.86 12.60
N PRO A 106 -10.36 -14.05 13.32
CA PRO A 106 -9.52 -12.93 13.71
C PRO A 106 -8.87 -12.29 12.48
N SER A 107 -8.55 -10.99 12.59
CA SER A 107 -7.74 -10.30 11.58
C SER A 107 -6.36 -10.96 11.43
N ASP A 108 -5.93 -11.14 10.19
CA ASP A 108 -4.60 -11.61 9.85
C ASP A 108 -3.61 -10.44 9.75
N TYR A 109 -2.74 -10.34 10.74
CA TYR A 109 -1.71 -9.30 10.81
C TYR A 109 -0.45 -9.68 10.02
N VAL A 110 -0.29 -10.95 9.65
CA VAL A 110 0.98 -11.45 9.10
C VAL A 110 1.36 -10.76 7.78
N PRO A 111 0.46 -10.63 6.78
CA PRO A 111 0.81 -10.03 5.48
C PRO A 111 1.24 -8.57 5.64
N TRP A 112 0.47 -7.79 6.41
CA TRP A 112 0.79 -6.39 6.71
C TRP A 112 2.15 -6.25 7.38
N CYS A 113 2.40 -7.04 8.44
CA CYS A 113 3.66 -6.97 9.20
C CYS A 113 4.86 -7.39 8.35
N GLN A 114 4.73 -8.43 7.53
CA GLN A 114 5.80 -8.89 6.65
C GLN A 114 6.13 -7.84 5.59
N ALA A 115 5.12 -7.20 5.00
CA ALA A 115 5.33 -6.14 4.02
C ALA A 115 5.96 -4.88 4.63
N TYR A 116 5.59 -4.53 5.87
CA TYR A 116 6.25 -3.47 6.63
C TYR A 116 7.75 -3.77 6.87
N LEU A 117 8.08 -4.99 7.30
CA LEU A 117 9.47 -5.41 7.47
C LEU A 117 10.25 -5.43 6.14
N HIS A 118 9.60 -5.84 5.04
CA HIS A 118 10.16 -5.73 3.70
C HIS A 118 10.46 -4.28 3.31
N GLY A 119 9.58 -3.33 3.67
CA GLY A 119 9.82 -1.90 3.47
C GLY A 119 11.01 -1.35 4.26
N ILE A 120 11.28 -1.90 5.45
CA ILE A 120 12.49 -1.60 6.23
C ILE A 120 13.73 -2.12 5.51
N ASP A 121 13.72 -3.40 5.12
CA ASP A 121 14.87 -4.07 4.51
C ASP A 121 15.23 -3.50 3.12
N SER A 122 14.24 -2.97 2.40
CA SER A 122 14.41 -2.34 1.08
C SER A 122 14.69 -0.84 1.13
N ALA A 123 14.78 -0.24 2.32
CA ALA A 123 14.96 1.19 2.46
C ALA A 123 16.31 1.67 1.87
N PRO A 124 16.33 2.82 1.15
CA PRO A 124 17.58 3.34 0.56
C PRO A 124 18.66 3.69 1.58
N ALA A 125 18.25 3.99 2.81
CA ALA A 125 19.11 4.26 3.95
C ALA A 125 18.76 3.28 5.07
N GLY A 126 19.78 2.81 5.81
CA GLY A 126 19.56 1.96 6.97
C GLY A 126 18.71 2.66 8.04
N TRP A 127 17.79 1.89 8.63
CA TRP A 127 16.97 2.29 9.77
C TRP A 127 17.77 2.32 11.07
#